data_AF-A0A0L6T813-F1
#
_entry.id   AF-A0A0L6T813-F1
#
_cell.length_a   1.000
_cell.length_b   1.000
_cell.length_c   1.000
_cell.angle_alpha   90.00
_cell.angle_beta   90.00
_cell.angle_gamma   90.00
#
_symmetry.space_group_name_H-M   'P 1'
#
loop_
_entity.id
_entity.type
_entity.pdbx_description
1 polymer ?
#
loop_
_entity_poly.entity_id
_entity_poly.type
_entity_poly.pdbx_seq_one_letter_code
_entity_poly.pdbx_strand_id
1 'polypeptide(L)' 'MTVFRWIIGVLGFGLVTLSVVTFIIFMVRDEERWIELARQFRRLATVVLLFWFNVEIWGRVVYTLVTW' A
#
# COMPACT_ATOMS: atom_id res chain seq x y z
N MET A 1 -1.06 -8.81 16.12
CA MET A 1 -0.08 -7.90 15.46
C MET A 1 0.61 -8.53 14.25
N THR A 2 1.17 -9.75 14.35
CA THR A 2 1.95 -10.37 13.26
C THR A 2 1.15 -10.66 11.99
N VAL A 3 -0.02 -11.30 12.11
CA VAL A 3 -0.87 -11.63 10.95
C VAL A 3 -1.37 -10.38 10.22
N PHE A 4 -1.78 -9.35 10.97
CA PHE A 4 -2.23 -8.08 10.40
C PHE A 4 -1.11 -7.35 9.64
N ARG A 5 0.12 -7.35 10.18
CA ARG A 5 1.30 -6.83 9.46
C ARG A 5 1.56 -7.59 8.16
N TRP A 6 1.43 -8.92 8.16
CA TRP A 6 1.59 -9.71 6.93
C TRP A 6 0.51 -9.38 5.89
N ILE A 7 -0.75 -9.26 6.29
CA ILE A 7 -1.85 -8.91 5.38
C ILE A 7 -1.60 -7.57 4.70
N ILE A 8 -1.24 -6.54 5.47
CA ILE A 8 -0.97 -5.22 4.88
C ILE A 8 0.33 -5.23 4.05
N GLY A 9 1.34 -6.02 4.44
CA GLY A 9 2.55 -6.22 3.64
C GLY A 9 2.28 -6.81 2.28
N VAL A 10 1.47 -7.87 2.21
CA VAL A 10 1.10 -8.49 0.94
C VAL A 10 0.26 -7.53 0.10
N LEU A 11 -0.70 -6.81 0.70
CA LEU A 11 -1.52 -5.81 0.00
C LEU A 11 -0.68 -4.64 -0.56
N GLY A 12 0.18 -4.06 0.27
CA GLY A 12 1.07 -2.96 -0.12
C GLY A 12 2.03 -3.39 -1.22
N PHE A 13 2.66 -4.56 -1.07
CA PHE A 13 3.55 -5.12 -2.08
C PHE A 13 2.82 -5.38 -3.41
N GLY A 14 1.60 -5.93 -3.35
CA GLY A 14 0.77 -6.15 -4.53
C GLY A 14 0.44 -4.86 -5.28
N LEU A 15 0.03 -3.81 -4.56
CA LEU A 15 -0.30 -2.51 -5.15
C LEU A 15 0.92 -1.81 -5.78
N VAL A 16 2.09 -1.90 -5.13
CA VAL A 16 3.35 -1.36 -5.69
C VAL A 16 3.74 -2.14 -6.94
N THR A 17 3.68 -3.47 -6.90
CA THR A 17 3.99 -4.33 -8.05
C THR A 17 3.08 -4.03 -9.22
N LEU A 18 1.77 -3.92 -8.98
CA LEU A 18 0.79 -3.49 -9.98
C LEU A 18 1.13 -2.12 -10.54
N SER A 19 1.45 -1.13 -9.70
CA SER A 19 1.85 0.20 -10.15
C SER A 19 3.05 0.16 -11.10
N VAL A 20 4.09 -0.61 -10.76
CA VAL A 20 5.30 -0.76 -11.58
C VAL A 20 4.99 -1.47 -12.89
N VAL A 21 4.22 -2.57 -12.87
CA VAL A 21 3.84 -3.29 -14.09
C VAL A 21 3.02 -2.39 -15.01
N THR A 22 2.06 -1.64 -14.46
CA THR A 22 1.22 -0.70 -15.22
C THR A 22 2.08 0.41 -15.85
N PHE A 23 3.10 0.88 -15.15
CA PHE A 23 4.06 1.86 -15.64
C PHE A 23 4.96 1.31 -16.76
N ILE A 24 5.41 0.06 -16.65
CA ILE A 24 6.17 -0.61 -17.72
C ILE A 24 5.30 -0.77 -18.97
N ILE A 25 4.03 -1.17 -18.82
CA ILE A 25 3.07 -1.28 -19.94
C ILE A 25 2.87 0.09 -20.60
N PHE A 26 2.74 1.16 -19.82
CA PHE A 26 2.70 2.53 -20.33
C PHE A 26 3.93 2.83 -21.20
N MET A 27 5.14 2.52 -20.71
CA MET A 27 6.37 2.80 -21.45
C MET A 27 6.46 2.05 -22.79
N VAL A 28 5.81 0.89 -22.90
CA VAL A 28 5.79 0.07 -24.13
C VAL A 28 4.68 0.49 -25.09
N ARG A 29 3.52 0.93 -24.59
CA ARG A 29 2.34 1.24 -25.42
C ARG A 29 2.07 2.74 -25.65
N ASP A 30 2.74 3.63 -24.91
CA ASP A 30 2.55 5.10 -24.93
C ASP A 30 1.08 5.56 -24.79
N GLU A 31 0.20 4.68 -24.32
CA GLU A 31 -1.22 4.96 -24.13
C GLU A 31 -1.40 5.68 -22.79
N GLU A 32 -1.82 6.95 -22.80
CA GLU A 32 -2.03 7.78 -21.60
C GLU A 32 -2.90 7.11 -20.53
N ARG A 33 -3.82 6.22 -20.92
CA ARG A 33 -4.68 5.47 -19.97
C ARG A 33 -3.89 4.66 -18.93
N TRP A 34 -2.72 4.15 -19.30
CA TRP A 34 -1.88 3.34 -18.40
C TRP A 34 -1.10 4.19 -17.39
N ILE A 35 -0.75 5.44 -17.73
CA ILE A 35 -0.09 6.34 -16.76
C ILE A 35 -1.05 6.76 -15.65
N GLU A 36 -2.33 6.93 -15.99
CA GLU A 36 -3.38 7.28 -15.06
C GLU A 36 -3.66 6.15 -14.07
N LEU A 37 -3.73 4.91 -14.57
CA LEU A 37 -3.84 3.71 -13.75
C LEU A 37 -2.61 3.52 -12.85
N ALA A 38 -1.39 3.70 -13.39
CA ALA A 38 -0.16 3.57 -12.60
C ALA A 38 -0.12 4.59 -11.45
N ARG A 39 -0.56 5.83 -11.69
CA ARG A 39 -0.69 6.87 -10.65
C ARG A 39 -1.76 6.53 -9.61
N GLN A 40 -2.91 6.00 -10.03
CA GLN A 40 -3.95 5.55 -9.09
C GLN A 40 -3.44 4.42 -8.19
N PHE A 41 -2.78 3.39 -8.76
CA PHE A 41 -2.21 2.29 -7.98
C PHE A 41 -1.14 2.77 -7.01
N ARG A 42 -0.27 3.70 -7.43
CA ARG A 42 0.73 4.32 -6.55
C ARG A 42 0.07 5.10 -5.40
N ARG A 43 -1.01 5.83 -5.69
CA ARG A 43 -1.77 6.57 -4.66
C ARG A 43 -2.41 5.60 -3.67
N LEU A 44 -3.02 4.51 -4.14
CA LEU A 44 -3.59 3.46 -3.29
C LEU A 44 -2.51 2.76 -2.45
N ALA A 45 -1.35 2.44 -3.03
CA ALA A 45 -0.22 1.90 -2.29
C ALA A 45 0.23 2.85 -1.15
N THR A 46 0.27 4.15 -1.42
CA THR A 46 0.61 5.17 -0.43
C THR A 46 -0.42 5.23 0.70
N VAL A 47 -1.71 5.18 0.36
CA VAL A 47 -2.80 5.16 1.35
C VAL A 47 -2.72 3.91 2.23
N VAL A 48 -2.46 2.75 1.64
CA VAL A 48 -2.30 1.48 2.39
C VAL A 48 -1.10 1.55 3.33
N LEU A 49 0.02 2.15 2.92
CA LEU A 49 1.19 2.38 3.78
C LEU A 49 0.89 3.35 4.93
N LEU A 50 0.17 4.44 4.67
CA LEU A 50 -0.24 5.38 5.73
C LEU A 50 -1.22 4.74 6.71
N PHE A 51 -2.13 3.90 6.21
CA PHE A 51 -3.05 3.13 7.04
C PHE A 51 -2.30 2.13 7.92
N TRP A 52 -1.31 1.41 7.34
CA TRP A 52 -0.41 0.55 8.11
C TRP A 52 0.15 1.32 9.30
N PHE A 53 0.84 2.42 9.01
CA PHE A 53 1.60 3.18 9.99
C PHE A 53 0.69 3.65 11.13
N ASN A 54 -0.51 4.12 10.78
CA ASN A 54 -1.53 4.48 11.76
C ASN A 54 -1.93 3.29 12.63
N VAL A 55 -2.25 2.13 12.05
CA VAL A 55 -2.67 0.97 12.85
C VAL A 55 -1.54 0.44 13.73
N GLU A 56 -0.28 0.49 13.30
CA GLU A 56 0.85 0.04 14.13
C GLU A 56 1.11 0.99 15.31
N ILE A 57 0.93 2.30 15.13
CA ILE A 57 1.01 3.27 16.23
C ILE A 57 -0.17 3.10 17.17
N TRP A 58 -1.39 3.18 16.67
CA TRP A 58 -2.61 3.07 17.48
C TRP A 58 -2.72 1.72 18.17
N GLY A 59 -2.32 0.64 17.50
CA GLY A 59 -2.27 -0.69 18.08
C GLY A 59 -1.30 -0.77 19.27
N ARG A 60 -0.17 -0.05 19.21
CA ARG A 60 0.78 0.05 20.32
C ARG A 60 0.23 0.90 21.45
N VAL A 61 -0.42 2.02 21.14
CA VAL A 61 -1.10 2.89 22.12
C VAL A 61 -2.19 2.13 22.87
N VAL A 62 -3.08 1.44 22.15
CA VAL A 62 -4.14 0.62 22.76
C VAL A 62 -3.55 -0.50 23.61
N TYR A 63 -2.49 -1.17 23.14
CA TYR A 63 -1.80 -2.19 23.95
C TYR A 63 -1.25 -1.59 25.25
N THR A 64 -0.60 -0.42 25.19
CA THR A 64 -0.11 0.28 26.38
C THR A 64 -1.24 0.67 27.33
N LEU A 65 -2.39 1.13 26.81
CA LEU A 65 -3.55 1.52 27.62
C LEU A 65 -4.28 0.34 28.27
N VAL A 66 -4.28 -0.84 27.63
CA VAL A 66 -4.96 -2.03 28.15
C VAL A 66 -4.07 -2.82 29.11
N THR A 67 -2.75 -2.75 28.93
CA THR A 67 -1.78 -3.54 29.72
C THR A 67 -1.23 -2.77 30.92
N TRP A 68 -1.52 -1.46 31.02
CA TRP A 68 -1.21 -0.63 32.18
C TRP A 68 -2.44 -0.54 33.08
#